data_AF-A0A2A4ZCJ5-F1
#
_entry.id   AF-A0A2A4ZCJ5-F1
#
_cell.length_a   1.000
_cell.length_b   1.000
_cell.length_c   1.000
_cell.angle_alpha   90.00
_cell.angle_beta   90.00
_cell.angle_gamma   90.00
#
_symmetry.space_group_name_H-M   'P 1'
#
loop_
_entity.id
_entity.type
_entity.pdbx_description
1 polymer ?
#
loop_
_entity_poly.entity_id
_entity_poly.type
_entity_poly.pdbx_seq_one_letter_code
_entity_poly.pdbx_strand_id
1 'polypeptide(L)'
;MKRGPDESPQKLCDRAFSGPRTATIGGLAIDARLMAEDCQNLDQQFLNLYWVSSANNQIVQSRQWLGDFIGVVNTRVIPRS
;
A
#
# COMPACT_ATOMS: atom_id res chain seq x y z
N MET A 1 -15.03 26.01 -14.18
CA MET A 1 -15.54 24.76 -13.58
C MET A 1 -14.78 24.54 -12.28
N LYS A 2 -15.39 24.83 -11.12
CA LYS A 2 -14.79 24.60 -9.80
C LYS A 2 -15.23 23.21 -9.35
N ARG A 3 -14.28 22.31 -9.06
CA ARG A 3 -14.57 20.97 -8.51
C ARG A 3 -15.29 21.12 -7.16
N GLY A 4 -16.27 20.25 -6.90
CA GLY A 4 -17.02 20.22 -5.65
C GLY A 4 -16.17 19.67 -4.49
N PRO A 5 -16.57 19.91 -3.23
CA PRO A 5 -15.80 19.57 -2.03
C PRO A 5 -15.65 18.06 -1.75
N ASP A 6 -16.27 17.20 -2.56
CA ASP A 6 -16.34 15.74 -2.36
C ASP A 6 -15.55 14.92 -3.42
N GLU A 7 -14.89 15.59 -4.38
CA GLU A 7 -13.98 14.89 -5.29
C GLU A 7 -12.59 14.84 -4.68
N SER A 8 -12.22 13.67 -4.13
CA SER A 8 -10.81 13.37 -3.85
C SER A 8 -9.97 13.67 -5.10
N PRO A 9 -8.85 14.41 -5.00
CA PRO A 9 -8.00 14.69 -6.14
C PRO A 9 -7.68 13.39 -6.87
N GLN A 10 -7.88 13.36 -8.19
CA GLN A 10 -7.50 12.21 -8.98
C GLN A 10 -5.99 12.02 -8.85
N LYS A 11 -5.59 10.86 -8.31
CA LYS A 11 -4.20 10.48 -8.06
C LYS A 11 -3.69 9.70 -9.27
N LEU A 12 -2.52 10.08 -9.76
CA LEU A 12 -1.78 9.30 -10.76
C LEU A 12 -0.75 8.45 -10.03
N CYS A 13 -0.68 7.15 -10.35
CA CYS A 13 0.21 6.21 -9.67
C CYS A 13 0.94 5.33 -10.68
N ASP A 14 2.26 5.26 -10.53
CA ASP A 14 3.09 4.28 -11.22
C ASP A 14 3.28 3.06 -10.33
N ARG A 15 2.88 1.88 -10.83
CA ARG A 15 3.02 0.62 -10.09
C ARG A 15 4.25 -0.14 -10.54
N ALA A 16 5.10 -0.51 -9.58
CA ALA A 16 6.30 -1.29 -9.83
C ALA A 16 6.37 -2.54 -8.94
N PHE A 17 6.95 -3.61 -9.50
CA PHE A 17 7.45 -4.72 -8.70
C PHE A 17 8.84 -4.35 -8.17
N SER A 18 9.02 -4.38 -6.86
CA SER A 18 10.25 -3.98 -6.17
C SER A 18 11.10 -5.17 -5.68
N GLY A 19 10.77 -6.38 -6.12
CA GLY A 19 11.52 -7.60 -5.81
C GLY A 19 10.91 -8.50 -4.74
N PRO A 20 11.50 -9.69 -4.52
CA PRO A 20 11.13 -10.58 -3.44
C PRO A 20 11.50 -9.98 -2.07
N ARG A 21 10.61 -10.18 -1.10
CA ARG A 21 10.77 -9.73 0.30
C ARG A 21 10.06 -10.71 1.23
N THR A 22 10.64 -10.95 2.40
CA THR A 22 9.96 -11.67 3.48
C THR A 22 9.21 -10.66 4.35
N ALA A 23 7.95 -10.99 4.69
CA ALA A 23 7.18 -10.26 5.69
C ALA A 23 7.11 -11.08 6.98
N THR A 24 7.37 -10.45 8.13
CA THR A 24 7.21 -11.09 9.45
C THR A 24 5.88 -10.66 10.05
N ILE A 25 4.94 -11.61 10.19
CA ILE A 25 3.58 -11.35 10.66
C ILE A 25 3.23 -12.34 11.77
N GLY A 26 2.92 -11.83 12.97
CA GLY A 26 2.60 -12.68 14.12
C GLY A 26 3.72 -13.66 14.49
N GLY A 27 4.99 -13.32 14.19
CA GLY A 27 6.15 -14.20 14.38
C GLY A 27 6.40 -15.19 13.24
N LEU A 28 5.51 -15.29 12.26
CA LEU A 28 5.67 -16.14 11.07
C LEU A 28 6.37 -15.37 9.95
N ALA A 29 7.32 -16.03 9.29
CA ALA A 29 7.93 -15.53 8.06
C ALA A 29 7.05 -15.92 6.86
N ILE A 30 6.66 -14.93 6.07
CA ILE A 30 5.87 -15.12 4.85
C ILE A 30 6.68 -14.63 3.65
N ASP A 31 6.90 -15.51 2.68
CA ASP A 31 7.52 -15.16 1.41
C ASP A 31 6.56 -14.31 0.58
N ALA A 32 7.01 -13.12 0.20
CA ALA A 32 6.21 -12.16 -0.53
C ALA A 32 6.98 -11.49 -1.67
N ARG A 33 6.21 -10.84 -2.53
CA ARG A 33 6.65 -9.88 -3.53
C ARG A 33 6.31 -8.50 -3.01
N LEU A 34 7.28 -7.60 -3.00
CA LEU A 34 7.00 -6.20 -2.69
C LEU A 34 6.51 -5.50 -3.94
N MET A 35 5.31 -4.94 -3.87
CA MET A 35 4.74 -4.05 -4.88
C MET A 35 4.76 -2.63 -4.33
N ALA A 36 5.15 -1.68 -5.18
CA ALA A 36 5.17 -0.26 -4.87
C ALA A 36 4.21 0.49 -5.80
N GLU A 37 3.55 1.52 -5.26
CA GLU A 37 2.87 2.54 -6.04
C GLU A 37 3.45 3.90 -5.65
N ASP A 38 4.16 4.54 -6.57
CA ASP A 38 4.60 5.92 -6.43
C ASP A 38 3.50 6.80 -7.01
N CYS A 39 2.81 7.53 -6.13
CA CYS A 39 1.61 8.27 -6.45
C CYS A 39 1.82 9.77 -6.25
N GLN A 40 1.23 10.57 -7.12
CA GLN A 40 1.18 12.02 -6.97
C GLN A 40 -0.20 12.60 -7.30
N ASN A 41 -0.51 13.72 -6.65
CA ASN A 41 -1.58 14.63 -7.02
C ASN A 41 -1.02 16.06 -7.13
N LEU A 42 -1.88 17.08 -7.23
CA LEU A 42 -1.43 18.47 -7.41
C LEU A 42 -0.57 19.00 -6.25
N ASP A 43 -0.74 18.45 -5.04
CA ASP A 43 -0.19 19.01 -3.82
C ASP A 43 0.73 18.04 -3.07
N GLN A 44 0.75 16.75 -3.45
CA GLN A 44 1.35 15.67 -2.68
C GLN A 44 1.96 14.59 -3.56
N GLN A 45 3.06 14.02 -3.06
CA GLN A 45 3.62 12.77 -3.54
C GLN A 45 3.73 11.79 -2.37
N PHE A 46 3.36 10.53 -2.58
CA PHE A 46 3.39 9.50 -1.57
C PHE A 46 3.61 8.11 -2.16
N LEU A 47 4.26 7.27 -1.37
CA LEU A 47 4.59 5.88 -1.73
C LEU A 47 3.70 4.91 -0.95
N ASN A 48 2.95 4.08 -1.66
CA ASN A 48 2.28 2.92 -1.10
C ASN A 48 3.12 1.66 -1.31
N LEU A 49 3.15 0.79 -0.30
CA LEU A 49 3.86 -0.48 -0.35
C LEU A 49 2.92 -1.63 0.03
N TYR A 50 3.02 -2.72 -0.70
CA TYR A 50 2.21 -3.92 -0.50
C TYR A 50 3.09 -5.16 -0.53
N TRP A 51 3.02 -5.97 0.52
CA TRP A 51 3.62 -7.29 0.55
C TRP A 51 2.57 -8.28 0.09
N VAL A 52 2.75 -8.80 -1.12
CA VAL A 52 1.85 -9.77 -1.75
C VAL A 52 2.45 -11.16 -1.57
N SER A 53 1.77 -12.04 -0.82
CA SER A 53 2.18 -13.42 -0.59
C SER A 53 2.44 -14.14 -1.92
N SER A 54 3.60 -14.78 -2.03
CA SER A 54 3.96 -15.58 -3.21
C SER A 54 3.14 -16.87 -3.31
N ALA A 55 2.60 -17.37 -2.18
CA ALA A 55 1.86 -18.62 -2.13
C ALA A 55 0.43 -18.50 -2.68
N ASN A 56 -0.24 -17.37 -2.42
CA ASN A 56 -1.67 -17.20 -2.72
C ASN A 56 -2.06 -15.84 -3.32
N ASN A 57 -1.08 -14.99 -3.64
CA ASN A 57 -1.28 -13.65 -4.21
C ASN A 57 -2.14 -12.68 -3.36
N GLN A 58 -2.29 -12.95 -2.07
CA GLN A 58 -2.98 -12.03 -1.15
C GLN A 58 -2.03 -10.98 -0.59
N ILE A 59 -2.51 -9.75 -0.38
CA ILE A 59 -1.78 -8.74 0.38
C ILE A 59 -1.79 -9.14 1.85
N VAL A 60 -0.61 -9.42 2.40
CA VAL A 60 -0.46 -9.82 3.81
C VAL A 60 -0.04 -8.65 4.70
N GLN A 61 0.57 -7.62 4.12
CA GLN A 61 0.89 -6.36 4.78
C GLN A 61 0.77 -5.20 3.79
N SER A 62 0.32 -4.03 4.28
CA SER A 62 0.34 -2.78 3.52
C SER A 62 0.90 -1.61 4.34
N ARG A 63 1.47 -0.63 3.63
CA ARG A 63 1.73 0.73 4.11
C ARG A 63 1.12 1.67 3.08
N GLN A 64 0.10 2.42 3.45
CA GLN A 64 -0.65 3.25 2.50
C GLN A 64 -0.92 4.65 3.05
N TRP A 65 -0.88 5.65 2.17
CA TRP A 65 -1.32 7.01 2.47
C TRP A 65 -2.83 7.13 2.26
N LEU A 66 -3.57 7.45 3.31
CA LEU A 66 -5.03 7.58 3.28
C LEU A 66 -5.53 9.04 3.24
N GLY A 67 -4.64 10.00 2.96
CA GLY A 67 -4.96 11.43 2.86
C GLY A 67 -4.58 12.21 4.12
N ASP A 68 -4.68 13.54 4.07
CA ASP A 68 -4.08 14.44 5.07
C ASP A 68 -4.60 14.26 6.49
N PHE A 69 -5.85 13.86 6.64
CA PHE A 69 -6.45 13.67 7.95
C PHE A 69 -5.92 12.41 8.65
N ILE A 70 -5.69 11.32 7.90
CA ILE A 70 -5.30 10.02 8.46
C ILE A 70 -3.79 9.78 8.34
N GLY A 71 -3.17 10.25 7.27
CA GLY A 71 -1.77 10.02 6.94
C GLY A 71 -1.48 8.57 6.52
N VAL A 72 -0.33 8.05 6.95
CA VAL A 72 0.11 6.68 6.63
C VAL A 72 -0.51 5.67 7.59
N VAL A 73 -1.16 4.65 7.03
CA VAL A 73 -1.66 3.49 7.77
C VAL A 73 -0.87 2.24 7.39
N ASN A 74 -0.51 1.46 8.40
CA ASN A 74 0.10 0.15 8.23
C ASN A 74 -0.91 -0.92 8.64
N THR A 75 -1.14 -1.92 7.79
CA THR A 75 -2.01 -3.05 8.11
C THR A 75 -1.28 -4.37 7.92
N ARG A 76 -1.67 -5.38 8.70
CA ARG A 76 -1.16 -6.75 8.63
C ARG A 76 -2.30 -7.72 8.86
N VAL A 77 -2.38 -8.76 8.03
CA VAL A 77 -3.33 -9.86 8.24
C VAL A 77 -2.72 -10.85 9.22
N ILE A 78 -3.17 -10.85 10.47
CA ILE A 78 -2.70 -11.82 11.46
C ILE A 78 -3.39 -13.17 11.21
N PRO A 79 -2.65 -14.25 10.90
CA PRO A 79 -3.23 -15.57 10.73
C PRO A 79 -3.91 -16.02 12.03
N ARG A 80 -5.10 -16.62 11.93
CA ARG A 80 -5.73 -17.29 13.06
C ARG A 80 -5.12 -18.68 13.21
N SER A 81 -4.71 -19.03 14.43
CA SER A 81 -4.29 -20.38 14.85
C SER A 81 -5.48 -21.29 15.09
#